data_AF-A0A0R1Z2E6-F1
#
_entry.id   AF-A0A0R1Z2E6-F1
#
_cell.length_a   1.000
_cell.length_b   1.000
_cell.length_c   1.000
_cell.angle_alpha   90.00
_cell.angle_beta   90.00
_cell.angle_gamma   90.00
#
_symmetry.space_group_name_H-M   'P 1'
#
loop_
_entity.id
_entity.type
_entity.pdbx_description
1 polymer ?
#
loop_
_entity_poly.entity_id
_entity_poly.type
_entity_poly.pdbx_seq_one_letter_code
_entity_poly.pdbx_strand_id
1 'polypeptide(L)'
;MRIGFVSDLHIDFNRQYDFTAVLEQLVYDKHLDELVLMGDSANGLQRNLAFYDWLAAALSVPFRTLIGNHDLYVDHPREKSVAEIQQTSRATYAKLDQLPTSLTRHPIETAHWFITGINGWYDYTFANHFSEDKGPRYADNVIAKHVWPDQMYINGNQISYRRDRNWVTRQIFSWQHQINQLDLTNKQLLVVSHMLPTKKLTRQMPIPLYDRFLYQLGSDRYRRVFEQNHVKLSLSGHSHMPNNVVENGIRYRNLSLGYDFQWQNPGDALGELERVMYVLEDES
;
A
#
# COMPACT_ATOMS: atom_id res chain seq x y z
N MET A 1 -15.54 -0.01 18.50
CA MET A 1 -14.11 0.15 18.15
C MET A 1 -14.00 1.03 16.91
N ARG A 2 -13.10 2.02 16.89
CA ARG A 2 -12.87 2.96 15.78
C ARG A 2 -11.45 2.79 15.26
N ILE A 3 -11.29 2.34 14.02
CA ILE A 3 -9.98 2.05 13.43
C ILE A 3 -9.73 3.02 12.28
N GLY A 4 -8.66 3.81 12.37
CA GLY A 4 -8.26 4.76 11.33
C GLY A 4 -7.28 4.15 10.35
N PHE A 5 -7.38 4.53 9.07
CA PHE A 5 -6.51 4.04 8.00
C PHE A 5 -5.94 5.23 7.21
N VAL A 6 -4.61 5.27 7.08
CA VAL A 6 -3.85 6.30 6.36
C VAL A 6 -2.76 5.67 5.52
N SER A 7 -2.29 6.36 4.48
CA SER A 7 -1.31 5.83 3.52
C SER A 7 -0.46 6.93 2.91
N ASP A 8 0.73 6.58 2.41
CA ASP A 8 1.55 7.44 1.56
C ASP A 8 1.95 8.75 2.26
N LEU A 9 2.44 8.66 3.49
CA LEU A 9 2.86 9.83 4.27
C LEU A 9 4.11 10.48 3.68
N HIS A 10 5.03 9.67 3.12
CA HIS A 10 6.28 10.12 2.51
C HIS A 10 7.01 11.15 3.38
N ILE A 11 7.25 10.85 4.66
CA ILE A 11 7.77 11.80 5.66
C ILE A 11 9.14 12.37 5.28
N ASP A 12 9.89 11.66 4.44
CA ASP A 12 11.19 12.05 3.93
C ASP A 12 11.13 12.91 2.66
N PHE A 13 9.94 13.10 2.09
CA PHE A 13 9.63 14.15 1.10
C PHE A 13 8.88 15.31 1.74
N ASN A 14 7.84 15.02 2.52
CA ASN A 14 6.97 15.98 3.20
C ASN A 14 7.61 16.49 4.52
N ARG A 15 8.88 16.90 4.47
CA ARG A 15 9.75 17.13 5.64
C ARG A 15 9.35 18.31 6.53
N GLN A 16 8.51 19.20 6.03
CA GLN A 16 8.04 20.36 6.78
C GLN A 16 6.99 20.02 7.84
N TYR A 17 6.42 18.80 7.85
CA TYR A 17 5.42 18.40 8.83
C TYR A 17 5.98 17.39 9.82
N ASP A 18 5.55 17.52 11.07
CA ASP A 18 5.73 16.50 12.09
C ASP A 18 4.57 15.50 12.02
N PHE A 19 4.75 14.43 11.24
CA PHE A 19 3.70 13.41 11.10
C PHE A 19 3.42 12.64 12.38
N THR A 20 4.35 12.61 13.35
CA THR A 20 4.08 12.01 14.65
C THR A 20 3.03 12.82 15.39
N ALA A 21 3.21 14.14 15.47
CA ALA A 21 2.24 15.05 16.09
C ALA A 21 0.91 15.12 15.31
N VAL A 22 0.96 15.11 13.97
CA VAL A 22 -0.26 15.12 13.14
C VAL A 22 -1.07 13.85 13.35
N LEU A 23 -0.45 12.68 13.39
CA LEU A 23 -1.16 11.42 13.61
C LEU A 23 -1.67 11.28 15.05
N GLU A 24 -0.93 11.77 16.05
CA GLU A 24 -1.40 11.85 17.44
C GLU A 24 -2.66 12.70 17.55
N GLN A 25 -2.66 13.90 16.94
CA GLN A 25 -3.82 14.78 16.89
C GLN A 25 -5.00 14.11 16.17
N LEU A 26 -4.74 13.45 15.04
CA LEU A 26 -5.76 12.75 14.26
C LEU A 26 -6.40 11.59 15.04
N VAL A 27 -5.61 10.83 15.78
CA VAL A 27 -6.08 9.77 16.69
C VAL A 27 -6.99 10.36 17.77
N TYR A 28 -6.59 11.48 18.38
CA TYR A 28 -7.38 12.18 19.39
C TYR A 28 -8.71 12.70 18.83
N ASP A 29 -8.68 13.45 17.73
CA ASP A 29 -9.84 14.12 17.14
C ASP A 29 -10.88 13.14 16.58
N LYS A 30 -10.43 11.99 16.06
CA LYS A 30 -11.33 10.95 15.52
C LYS A 30 -11.69 9.89 16.56
N HIS A 31 -11.21 10.02 17.78
CA HIS A 31 -11.39 9.06 18.88
C HIS A 31 -11.04 7.64 18.44
N LEU A 32 -9.87 7.47 17.80
CA LEU A 32 -9.45 6.16 17.29
C LEU A 32 -9.02 5.26 18.44
N ASP A 33 -9.29 3.97 18.31
CA ASP A 33 -8.82 2.90 19.19
C ASP A 33 -7.58 2.18 18.62
N GLU A 34 -7.38 2.26 17.30
CA GLU A 34 -6.22 1.69 16.59
C GLU A 34 -5.99 2.45 15.27
N LEU A 35 -4.73 2.58 14.84
CA LEU A 35 -4.33 3.20 13.57
C LEU A 35 -3.68 2.18 12.63
N VAL A 36 -3.92 2.27 11.33
CA VAL A 36 -3.27 1.44 10.30
C VAL A 36 -2.57 2.34 9.28
N LEU A 37 -1.24 2.21 9.20
CA LEU A 37 -0.40 2.85 8.19
C LEU A 37 -0.20 1.90 7.01
N MET A 38 -0.68 2.28 5.83
CA MET A 38 -0.83 1.39 4.68
C MET A 38 0.37 1.43 3.71
N GLY A 39 1.58 1.60 4.25
CA GLY A 39 2.83 1.65 3.49
C GLY A 39 3.18 3.06 2.99
N ASP A 40 4.42 3.16 2.48
CA ASP A 40 5.02 4.41 2.01
C ASP A 40 5.06 5.48 3.11
N SER A 41 5.53 5.08 4.29
CA SER A 41 5.80 6.05 5.36
C SER A 41 7.08 6.81 5.05
N ALA A 42 8.14 6.13 4.60
CA ALA A 42 9.43 6.71 4.27
C ALA A 42 10.23 5.84 3.29
N ASN A 43 11.27 6.38 2.65
CA ASN A 43 12.18 5.53 1.89
C ASN A 43 13.06 4.65 2.78
N GLY A 44 12.99 3.33 2.58
CA GLY A 44 13.94 2.35 3.12
C GLY A 44 13.78 2.01 4.60
N LEU A 45 14.51 0.97 5.03
CA LEU A 45 14.36 0.33 6.33
C LEU A 45 14.54 1.26 7.54
N GLN A 46 15.67 1.98 7.60
CA GLN A 46 16.06 2.69 8.83
C GLN A 46 15.13 3.87 9.12
N ARG A 47 14.67 4.58 8.09
CA ARG A 47 13.73 5.69 8.24
C ARG A 47 12.38 5.20 8.74
N ASN A 48 11.88 4.09 8.19
CA ASN A 48 10.65 3.45 8.65
C ASN A 48 10.74 3.01 10.11
N LEU A 49 11.81 2.31 10.51
CA LEU A 49 11.98 1.87 11.89
C LEU A 49 12.03 3.05 12.87
N ALA A 50 12.82 4.08 12.57
CA ALA A 50 12.91 5.27 13.41
C ALA A 50 11.55 5.98 13.54
N PHE A 51 10.81 6.11 12.43
CA PHE A 51 9.47 6.69 12.45
C PHE A 51 8.50 5.86 13.29
N TYR A 52 8.51 4.54 13.16
CA TYR A 52 7.64 3.67 13.95
C TYR A 52 7.99 3.71 15.45
N ASP A 53 9.27 3.87 15.81
CA ASP A 53 9.67 4.07 17.21
C ASP A 53 9.15 5.41 17.77
N TRP A 54 9.27 6.49 17.01
CA TRP A 54 8.71 7.79 17.41
C TRP A 54 7.19 7.77 17.51
N LEU A 55 6.53 7.12 16.57
CA LEU A 55 5.08 6.99 16.54
C LEU A 55 4.59 6.14 17.72
N ALA A 56 5.27 5.05 18.05
CA ALA A 56 4.94 4.22 19.22
C ALA A 56 5.10 4.98 20.54
N ALA A 57 6.02 5.94 20.62
CA ALA A 57 6.21 6.77 21.80
C ALA A 57 5.14 7.86 21.95
N ALA A 58 4.56 8.34 20.83
CA ALA A 58 3.58 9.42 20.83
C ALA A 58 2.13 8.93 20.90
N LEU A 59 1.79 7.84 20.20
CA LEU A 59 0.40 7.38 20.14
C LEU A 59 -0.06 6.74 21.46
N SER A 60 -1.26 7.11 21.88
CA SER A 60 -1.96 6.49 23.03
C SER A 60 -2.64 5.16 22.68
N VAL A 61 -2.64 4.78 21.40
CA VAL A 61 -3.30 3.59 20.85
C VAL A 61 -2.32 2.75 20.04
N PRO A 62 -2.56 1.42 19.89
CA PRO A 62 -1.75 0.59 19.02
C PRO A 62 -1.85 1.05 17.55
N PHE A 63 -0.85 0.68 16.76
CA PHE A 63 -0.91 0.82 15.32
C PHE A 63 -0.41 -0.43 14.58
N ARG A 64 -0.90 -0.60 13.34
CA ARG A 64 -0.42 -1.59 12.39
C ARG A 64 0.21 -0.95 11.17
N THR A 65 1.06 -1.70 10.49
CA THR A 65 1.79 -1.27 9.31
C THR A 65 1.61 -2.26 8.17
N LEU A 66 1.56 -1.74 6.95
CA LEU A 66 1.89 -2.44 5.72
C LEU A 66 3.18 -1.85 5.15
N ILE A 67 3.72 -2.55 4.17
CA ILE A 67 4.92 -2.16 3.42
C ILE A 67 4.49 -1.68 2.04
N GLY A 68 4.85 -0.46 1.71
CA GLY A 68 4.77 0.09 0.36
C GLY A 68 6.06 -0.09 -0.43
N ASN A 69 6.08 0.38 -1.68
CA ASN A 69 7.27 0.25 -2.51
C ASN A 69 8.39 1.18 -2.04
N HIS A 70 8.10 2.38 -1.57
CA HIS A 70 9.12 3.32 -1.07
C HIS A 70 9.81 2.77 0.18
N ASP A 71 9.09 2.05 1.03
CA ASP A 71 9.65 1.40 2.21
C ASP A 71 10.78 0.41 1.84
N LEU A 72 10.80 -0.08 0.60
CA LEU A 72 11.78 -1.02 0.04
C LEU A 72 12.92 -0.36 -0.75
N TYR A 73 12.94 0.97 -0.86
CA TYR A 73 13.94 1.69 -1.65
C TYR A 73 15.32 1.61 -1.00
N VAL A 74 16.32 1.33 -1.83
CA VAL A 74 17.73 1.28 -1.42
C VAL A 74 18.38 2.64 -1.65
N ASP A 75 19.03 3.18 -0.61
CA ASP A 75 19.79 4.42 -0.72
C ASP A 75 21.00 4.27 -1.68
N HIS A 76 21.30 5.36 -2.38
CA HIS A 76 22.44 5.45 -3.33
C HIS A 76 22.52 4.25 -4.31
N PRO A 77 21.43 3.90 -5.02
CA PRO A 77 21.42 2.69 -5.85
C PRO A 77 22.40 2.75 -7.03
N ARG A 78 22.87 3.94 -7.43
CA ARG A 78 23.89 4.11 -8.50
C ARG A 78 25.28 3.63 -8.08
N GLU A 79 25.53 3.54 -6.78
CA GLU A 79 26.82 3.15 -6.21
C GLU A 79 26.85 1.66 -5.83
N LYS A 80 25.79 0.90 -6.15
CA LYS A 80 25.60 -0.49 -5.74
C LYS A 80 25.42 -1.40 -6.96
N SER A 81 25.85 -2.65 -6.83
CA SER A 81 25.53 -3.67 -7.81
C SER A 81 24.04 -4.06 -7.78
N VAL A 82 23.55 -4.64 -8.88
CA VAL A 82 22.18 -5.16 -8.98
C VAL A 82 21.89 -6.17 -7.84
N ALA A 83 22.87 -7.02 -7.52
CA ALA A 83 22.71 -8.04 -6.48
C ALA A 83 22.54 -7.39 -5.10
N GLU A 84 23.33 -6.37 -4.78
CA GLU A 84 23.23 -5.63 -3.52
C GLU A 84 21.88 -4.93 -3.39
N ILE A 85 21.42 -4.21 -4.42
CA ILE A 85 20.12 -3.52 -4.41
C ILE A 85 19.01 -4.53 -4.11
N GLN A 86 18.95 -5.62 -4.87
CA GLN A 86 17.91 -6.61 -4.71
C GLN A 86 17.99 -7.35 -3.36
N GLN A 87 19.20 -7.59 -2.84
CA GLN A 87 19.37 -8.21 -1.53
C GLN A 87 18.94 -7.27 -0.40
N THR A 88 19.33 -6.01 -0.44
CA THR A 88 18.94 -4.99 0.55
C THR A 88 17.43 -4.78 0.55
N SER A 89 16.81 -4.66 -0.63
CA SER A 89 15.36 -4.50 -0.74
C SER A 89 14.59 -5.72 -0.18
N ARG A 90 15.00 -6.95 -0.53
CA ARG A 90 14.40 -8.18 0.04
C ARG A 90 14.62 -8.31 1.55
N ALA A 91 15.80 -7.94 2.05
CA ALA A 91 16.09 -7.96 3.49
C ALA A 91 15.25 -6.92 4.24
N THR A 92 15.00 -5.76 3.62
CA THR A 92 14.12 -4.71 4.15
C THR A 92 12.68 -5.23 4.25
N TYR A 93 12.16 -5.82 3.17
CA TYR A 93 10.83 -6.45 3.19
C TYR A 93 10.73 -7.48 4.32
N ALA A 94 11.68 -8.41 4.42
CA ALA A 94 11.65 -9.47 5.42
C ALA A 94 11.65 -8.94 6.86
N LYS A 95 12.41 -7.85 7.13
CA LYS A 95 12.47 -7.25 8.46
C LYS A 95 11.19 -6.50 8.82
N LEU A 96 10.69 -5.65 7.92
CA LEU A 96 9.47 -4.89 8.15
C LEU A 96 8.25 -5.82 8.31
N ASP A 97 8.18 -6.88 7.49
CA ASP A 97 7.04 -7.81 7.48
C ASP A 97 6.99 -8.72 8.72
N GLN A 98 8.10 -8.78 9.48
CA GLN A 98 8.23 -9.52 10.74
C GLN A 98 8.01 -8.64 11.98
N LEU A 99 7.78 -7.33 11.82
CA LEU A 99 7.51 -6.46 12.95
C LEU A 99 6.19 -6.86 13.63
N PRO A 100 6.07 -6.70 14.97
CA PRO A 100 4.80 -6.93 15.68
C PRO A 100 3.64 -6.05 15.20
N THR A 101 3.95 -4.94 14.52
CA THR A 101 2.97 -4.04 13.91
C THR A 101 2.53 -4.50 12.52
N SER A 102 3.17 -5.50 11.91
CA SER A 102 2.85 -5.96 10.55
C SER A 102 1.43 -6.54 10.46
N LEU A 103 0.54 -5.87 9.72
CA LEU A 103 -0.85 -6.31 9.53
C LEU A 103 -0.94 -7.63 8.73
N THR A 104 0.05 -7.95 7.89
CA THR A 104 0.08 -9.21 7.15
C THR A 104 0.35 -10.42 8.06
N ARG A 105 0.90 -10.19 9.26
CA ARG A 105 1.16 -11.23 10.28
C ARG A 105 0.16 -11.19 11.41
N HIS A 106 -0.32 -10.00 11.75
CA HIS A 106 -1.16 -9.72 12.91
C HIS A 106 -2.44 -9.03 12.43
N PRO A 107 -3.40 -9.77 11.84
CA PRO A 107 -4.68 -9.20 11.45
C PRO A 107 -5.45 -8.69 12.68
N ILE A 108 -6.30 -7.67 12.48
CA ILE A 108 -7.14 -7.12 13.54
C ILE A 108 -8.49 -7.84 13.48
N GLU A 109 -8.94 -8.33 14.63
CA GLU A 109 -10.28 -8.88 14.81
C GLU A 109 -11.10 -7.95 15.68
N THR A 110 -12.31 -7.66 15.24
CA THR A 110 -13.30 -6.83 15.94
C THR A 110 -14.59 -7.64 16.14
N ALA A 111 -15.68 -7.05 16.62
CA ALA A 111 -16.93 -7.76 16.80
C ALA A 111 -17.47 -8.27 15.45
N HIS A 112 -17.49 -7.42 14.43
CA HIS A 112 -18.08 -7.72 13.13
C HIS A 112 -17.08 -7.80 11.96
N TRP A 113 -15.79 -7.58 12.19
CA TRP A 113 -14.78 -7.59 11.11
C TRP A 113 -13.53 -8.40 11.43
N PHE A 114 -13.02 -9.07 10.39
CA PHE A 114 -11.60 -9.40 10.25
C PHE A 114 -10.94 -8.43 9.28
N ILE A 115 -9.84 -7.83 9.71
CA ILE A 115 -9.07 -6.85 8.95
C ILE A 115 -7.70 -7.46 8.68
N THR A 116 -7.42 -7.73 7.41
CA THR A 116 -6.21 -8.45 6.97
C THR A 116 -5.37 -7.60 6.03
N GLY A 117 -4.09 -7.95 5.89
CA GLY A 117 -3.11 -7.19 5.13
C GLY A 117 -2.53 -7.94 3.94
N ILE A 118 -2.35 -7.24 2.82
CA ILE A 118 -1.48 -7.63 1.70
C ILE A 118 -0.61 -6.43 1.34
N ASN A 119 0.71 -6.48 1.55
CA ASN A 119 1.59 -5.36 1.16
C ASN A 119 1.37 -4.97 -0.31
N GLY A 120 1.37 -5.95 -1.20
CA GLY A 120 1.02 -5.78 -2.61
C GLY A 120 2.25 -5.62 -3.51
N TRP A 121 2.02 -5.71 -4.81
CA TRP A 121 2.96 -5.39 -5.89
C TRP A 121 2.16 -5.19 -7.19
N TYR A 122 2.84 -5.11 -8.32
CA TYR A 122 2.20 -5.07 -9.63
C TYR A 122 2.59 -6.26 -10.50
N ASP A 123 1.72 -6.60 -11.44
CA ASP A 123 1.95 -7.66 -12.43
C ASP A 123 1.43 -7.28 -13.82
N TYR A 124 1.31 -5.97 -14.06
CA TYR A 124 0.98 -5.38 -15.36
C TYR A 124 -0.42 -5.72 -15.89
N THR A 125 -1.30 -6.33 -15.08
CA THR A 125 -2.70 -6.60 -15.47
C THR A 125 -3.52 -5.36 -15.74
N PHE A 126 -3.09 -4.21 -15.20
CA PHE A 126 -3.69 -2.92 -15.53
C PHE A 126 -3.37 -2.45 -16.95
N ALA A 127 -2.60 -3.22 -17.73
CA ALA A 127 -2.39 -2.92 -19.14
C ALA A 127 -3.70 -2.94 -19.95
N ASN A 128 -3.82 -2.00 -20.88
CA ASN A 128 -4.93 -2.01 -21.83
C ASN A 128 -4.85 -3.27 -22.69
N HIS A 129 -5.96 -4.01 -22.78
CA HIS A 129 -6.01 -5.31 -23.48
C HIS A 129 -4.97 -6.31 -22.96
N PHE A 130 -4.74 -6.34 -21.65
CA PHE A 130 -3.80 -7.26 -21.02
C PHE A 130 -4.05 -8.71 -21.47
N SER A 131 -2.95 -9.40 -21.78
CA SER A 131 -2.92 -10.83 -22.06
C SER A 131 -1.60 -11.40 -21.53
N GLU A 132 -1.65 -12.61 -20.98
CA GLU A 132 -0.50 -13.25 -20.31
C GLU A 132 0.69 -13.44 -21.27
N ASP A 133 0.43 -13.78 -22.53
CA ASP A 133 1.43 -13.95 -23.59
C ASP A 133 2.20 -12.66 -23.90
N LYS A 134 1.57 -11.50 -23.70
CA LYS A 134 2.17 -10.17 -23.91
C LYS A 134 2.75 -9.56 -22.64
N GLY A 135 2.69 -10.26 -21.50
CA GLY A 135 3.21 -9.79 -20.21
C GLY A 135 4.60 -9.13 -20.29
N PRO A 136 5.62 -9.78 -20.88
CA PRO A 136 6.95 -9.20 -21.05
C PRO A 136 6.97 -7.85 -21.78
N ARG A 137 6.10 -7.67 -22.78
CA ARG A 137 5.98 -6.40 -23.53
C ARG A 137 5.38 -5.28 -22.67
N TYR A 138 4.42 -5.59 -21.80
CA TYR A 138 3.86 -4.59 -20.88
C TYR A 138 4.86 -4.19 -19.81
N ALA A 139 5.66 -5.15 -19.32
CA ALA A 139 6.75 -4.89 -18.39
C ALA A 139 7.84 -4.01 -19.01
N ASP A 140 8.21 -4.27 -20.25
CA ASP A 140 9.30 -3.60 -20.98
C ASP A 140 8.89 -2.28 -21.65
N ASN A 141 8.04 -1.48 -21.00
CA ASN A 141 7.56 -0.22 -21.55
C ASN A 141 8.49 0.97 -21.19
N VAL A 142 8.41 2.07 -21.95
CA VAL A 142 9.29 3.25 -21.78
C VAL A 142 9.18 3.91 -20.40
N ILE A 143 7.99 3.90 -19.78
CA ILE A 143 7.78 4.45 -18.44
C ILE A 143 8.50 3.57 -17.42
N ALA A 144 8.34 2.25 -17.51
CA ALA A 144 9.06 1.31 -16.66
C ALA A 144 10.58 1.48 -16.77
N LYS A 145 11.12 1.65 -17.99
CA LYS A 145 12.57 1.77 -18.23
C LYS A 145 13.19 3.06 -17.70
N HIS A 146 12.48 4.19 -17.82
CA HIS A 146 13.10 5.51 -17.68
C HIS A 146 12.52 6.36 -16.56
N VAL A 147 11.32 6.02 -16.07
CA VAL A 147 10.56 6.90 -15.16
C VAL A 147 10.14 6.17 -13.88
N TRP A 148 9.88 4.86 -13.95
CA TRP A 148 9.38 4.09 -12.81
C TRP A 148 10.49 3.79 -11.79
N PRO A 149 10.49 4.41 -10.59
CA PRO A 149 11.67 4.38 -9.71
C PRO A 149 11.92 2.98 -9.12
N ASP A 150 10.89 2.15 -8.93
CA ASP A 150 11.06 0.79 -8.39
C ASP A 150 12.06 -0.05 -9.22
N GLN A 151 12.18 0.22 -10.52
CA GLN A 151 13.17 -0.48 -11.34
C GLN A 151 14.59 -0.19 -10.82
N MET A 152 14.90 1.07 -10.53
CA MET A 152 16.21 1.48 -10.06
C MET A 152 16.43 1.13 -8.59
N TYR A 153 15.48 1.48 -7.72
CA TYR A 153 15.66 1.45 -6.25
C TYR A 153 15.41 0.09 -5.61
N ILE A 154 14.70 -0.82 -6.28
CA ILE A 154 14.38 -2.17 -5.77
C ILE A 154 15.03 -3.25 -6.64
N ASN A 155 15.04 -3.06 -7.96
CA ASN A 155 15.39 -4.10 -8.91
C ASN A 155 16.75 -3.93 -9.60
N GLY A 156 17.45 -2.80 -9.42
CA GLY A 156 18.73 -2.52 -10.09
C GLY A 156 18.59 -2.42 -11.62
N ASN A 157 17.55 -1.75 -12.09
CA ASN A 157 17.13 -1.61 -13.49
C ASN A 157 16.85 -2.94 -14.21
N GLN A 158 16.62 -4.02 -13.47
CA GLN A 158 16.22 -5.31 -14.05
C GLN A 158 14.71 -5.43 -14.16
N ILE A 159 14.19 -5.42 -15.38
CA ILE A 159 12.77 -5.63 -15.68
C ILE A 159 12.51 -7.13 -15.85
N SER A 160 11.53 -7.68 -15.14
CA SER A 160 11.15 -9.10 -15.28
C SER A 160 9.68 -9.33 -14.97
N TYR A 161 8.88 -9.48 -16.04
CA TYR A 161 7.46 -9.83 -15.92
C TYR A 161 7.22 -11.05 -15.01
N ARG A 162 8.03 -12.10 -15.18
CA ARG A 162 7.91 -13.33 -14.41
C ARG A 162 8.18 -13.10 -12.93
N ARG A 163 9.20 -12.30 -12.58
CA ARG A 163 9.51 -11.96 -11.17
C ARG A 163 8.31 -11.25 -10.54
N ASP A 164 7.84 -10.19 -11.18
CA ASP A 164 6.81 -9.31 -10.63
C ASP A 164 5.46 -10.04 -10.50
N ARG A 165 5.05 -10.81 -11.54
CA ARG A 165 3.88 -11.70 -11.49
C ARG A 165 3.99 -12.75 -10.37
N ASN A 166 5.15 -13.40 -10.24
CA ASN A 166 5.34 -14.42 -9.21
C ASN A 166 5.28 -13.82 -7.81
N TRP A 167 5.76 -12.58 -7.63
CA TRP A 167 5.67 -11.89 -6.35
C TRP A 167 4.21 -11.60 -5.97
N VAL A 168 3.40 -11.04 -6.88
CA VAL A 168 1.96 -10.86 -6.67
C VAL A 168 1.28 -12.18 -6.31
N THR A 169 1.58 -13.23 -7.07
CA THR A 169 0.96 -14.56 -6.89
C THR A 169 1.31 -15.17 -5.52
N ARG A 170 2.55 -15.03 -5.05
CA ARG A 170 2.98 -15.50 -3.73
C ARG A 170 2.25 -14.77 -2.61
N GLN A 171 2.12 -13.46 -2.70
CA GLN A 171 1.39 -12.68 -1.70
C GLN A 171 -0.09 -13.09 -1.63
N ILE A 172 -0.73 -13.31 -2.78
CA ILE A 172 -2.09 -13.86 -2.85
C ILE A 172 -2.18 -15.22 -2.16
N PHE A 173 -1.26 -16.15 -2.42
CA PHE A 173 -1.29 -17.47 -1.79
C PHE A 173 -1.09 -17.39 -0.28
N SER A 174 -0.15 -16.56 0.20
CA SER A 174 0.06 -16.36 1.63
C SER A 174 -1.18 -15.80 2.32
N TRP A 175 -1.82 -14.80 1.71
CA TRP A 175 -3.05 -14.22 2.23
C TRP A 175 -4.21 -15.20 2.21
N GLN A 176 -4.43 -15.93 1.10
CA GLN A 176 -5.47 -16.95 1.00
C GLN A 176 -5.29 -18.03 2.09
N HIS A 177 -4.05 -18.45 2.33
CA HIS A 177 -3.74 -19.41 3.38
C HIS A 177 -4.10 -18.87 4.78
N GLN A 178 -3.82 -17.59 5.05
CA GLN A 178 -4.18 -16.93 6.31
C GLN A 178 -5.70 -16.86 6.49
N ILE A 179 -6.45 -16.37 5.49
CA ILE A 179 -7.89 -16.19 5.64
C ILE A 179 -8.67 -17.50 5.74
N ASN A 180 -8.15 -18.58 5.15
CA ASN A 180 -8.74 -19.92 5.28
C ASN A 180 -8.66 -20.48 6.71
N GLN A 181 -7.87 -19.86 7.58
CA GLN A 181 -7.76 -20.22 9.00
C GLN A 181 -8.66 -19.37 9.90
N LEU A 182 -9.31 -18.33 9.36
CA LEU A 182 -10.17 -17.42 10.13
C LEU A 182 -11.61 -17.96 10.18
N ASP A 183 -12.25 -17.83 11.34
CA ASP A 183 -13.68 -18.10 11.48
C ASP A 183 -14.50 -16.86 11.11
N LEU A 184 -14.91 -16.78 9.84
CA LEU A 184 -15.69 -15.64 9.34
C LEU A 184 -17.17 -15.69 9.76
N THR A 185 -17.58 -16.59 10.66
CA THR A 185 -18.96 -16.66 11.14
C THR A 185 -19.38 -15.33 11.77
N ASN A 186 -20.45 -14.73 11.24
CA ASN A 186 -20.97 -13.42 11.66
C ASN A 186 -19.99 -12.23 11.50
N LYS A 187 -18.89 -12.39 10.74
CA LYS A 187 -17.90 -11.34 10.50
C LYS A 187 -17.73 -11.06 9.01
N GLN A 188 -17.42 -9.82 8.70
CA GLN A 188 -17.09 -9.34 7.36
C GLN A 188 -15.57 -9.27 7.20
N LEU A 189 -15.11 -9.40 5.96
CA LEU A 189 -13.68 -9.33 5.63
C LEU A 189 -13.34 -7.96 5.03
N LEU A 190 -12.39 -7.28 5.65
CA LEU A 190 -11.72 -6.08 5.13
C LEU A 190 -10.28 -6.45 4.74
N VAL A 191 -9.87 -6.08 3.53
CA VAL A 191 -8.47 -6.26 3.09
C VAL A 191 -7.83 -4.91 2.86
N VAL A 192 -6.71 -4.69 3.54
CA VAL A 192 -5.87 -3.52 3.37
C VAL A 192 -4.70 -3.90 2.48
N SER A 193 -4.39 -3.09 1.47
CA SER A 193 -3.18 -3.22 0.68
C SER A 193 -2.48 -1.89 0.46
N HIS A 194 -1.18 -1.90 0.19
CA HIS A 194 -0.54 -0.67 -0.31
C HIS A 194 -0.87 -0.49 -1.79
N MET A 195 -0.60 -1.51 -2.63
CA MET A 195 -0.88 -1.46 -4.07
C MET A 195 -2.38 -1.54 -4.40
N LEU A 196 -2.78 -1.01 -5.56
CA LEU A 196 -4.19 -1.00 -5.96
C LEU A 196 -4.68 -2.40 -6.34
N PRO A 197 -5.87 -2.81 -5.87
CA PRO A 197 -6.47 -4.08 -6.28
C PRO A 197 -7.19 -4.02 -7.63
N THR A 198 -7.53 -2.82 -8.12
CA THR A 198 -8.25 -2.63 -9.38
C THR A 198 -7.84 -1.33 -10.06
N LYS A 199 -7.71 -1.38 -11.40
CA LYS A 199 -7.39 -0.20 -12.22
C LYS A 199 -8.45 0.88 -12.11
N LYS A 200 -9.69 0.52 -11.75
CA LYS A 200 -10.81 1.47 -11.64
C LYS A 200 -10.63 2.53 -10.56
N LEU A 201 -9.71 2.32 -9.61
CA LEU A 201 -9.34 3.34 -8.64
C LEU A 201 -8.45 4.43 -9.24
N THR A 202 -7.84 4.21 -10.41
CA THR A 202 -6.99 5.18 -11.09
C THR A 202 -7.82 6.15 -11.93
N ARG A 203 -7.29 7.35 -12.16
CA ARG A 203 -7.83 8.30 -13.14
C ARG A 203 -6.98 8.24 -14.40
N GLN A 204 -7.61 8.01 -15.55
CA GLN A 204 -6.92 8.16 -16.83
C GLN A 204 -6.84 9.64 -17.21
N MET A 205 -5.65 10.09 -17.56
CA MET A 205 -5.43 11.42 -18.12
C MET A 205 -5.29 11.30 -19.64
N PRO A 206 -5.82 12.26 -20.43
CA PRO A 206 -5.72 12.26 -21.89
C PRO A 206 -4.33 12.69 -22.37
N ILE A 207 -3.28 12.17 -21.74
CA ILE A 207 -1.87 12.45 -22.04
C ILE A 207 -1.30 11.23 -22.78
N PRO A 208 -0.57 11.41 -23.90
CA PRO A 208 0.06 10.30 -24.59
C PRO A 208 0.91 9.44 -23.65
N LEU A 209 0.75 8.12 -23.74
CA LEU A 209 1.47 7.11 -22.96
C LEU A 209 1.16 7.10 -21.45
N TYR A 210 0.21 7.91 -20.98
CA TYR A 210 -0.18 7.95 -19.57
C TYR A 210 -0.68 6.60 -19.06
N ASP A 211 -1.36 5.84 -19.92
CA ASP A 211 -1.84 4.50 -19.60
C ASP A 211 -0.73 3.56 -19.11
N ARG A 212 0.51 3.74 -19.59
CA ARG A 212 1.66 2.91 -19.22
C ARG A 212 2.09 3.08 -17.77
N PHE A 213 1.88 4.25 -17.16
CA PHE A 213 2.11 4.46 -15.73
C PHE A 213 1.18 3.59 -14.88
N LEU A 214 -0.02 3.32 -15.38
CA LEU A 214 -1.00 2.52 -14.66
C LEU A 214 -0.56 1.06 -14.53
N TYR A 215 0.36 0.58 -15.37
CA TYR A 215 0.72 -0.83 -15.40
C TYR A 215 1.47 -1.27 -14.14
N GLN A 216 2.09 -0.32 -13.42
CA GLN A 216 2.84 -0.56 -12.18
C GLN A 216 2.07 -0.12 -10.92
N LEU A 217 0.79 0.23 -11.05
CA LEU A 217 -0.01 0.69 -9.89
C LEU A 217 -0.67 -0.44 -9.10
N GLY A 218 -0.62 -1.68 -9.58
CA GLY A 218 -1.18 -2.81 -8.85
C GLY A 218 -1.53 -4.01 -9.73
N SER A 219 -2.54 -4.77 -9.31
CA SER A 219 -2.94 -6.01 -9.98
C SER A 219 -4.43 -6.32 -9.87
N ASP A 220 -5.07 -6.61 -11.00
CA ASP A 220 -6.44 -7.15 -11.07
C ASP A 220 -6.55 -8.56 -10.48
N ARG A 221 -5.44 -9.27 -10.24
CA ARG A 221 -5.47 -10.56 -9.55
C ARG A 221 -5.91 -10.40 -8.10
N TYR A 222 -5.55 -9.30 -7.45
CA TYR A 222 -6.04 -9.00 -6.10
C TYR A 222 -7.56 -8.85 -6.10
N ARG A 223 -8.13 -8.00 -6.96
CA ARG A 223 -9.59 -7.86 -7.07
C ARG A 223 -10.29 -9.20 -7.28
N ARG A 224 -9.83 -10.04 -8.22
CA ARG A 224 -10.45 -11.34 -8.50
C ARG A 224 -10.49 -12.24 -7.26
N VAL A 225 -9.40 -12.27 -6.50
CA VAL A 225 -9.32 -13.09 -5.28
C VAL A 225 -10.17 -12.49 -4.17
N PHE A 226 -10.25 -11.16 -4.06
CA PHE A 226 -11.13 -10.50 -3.09
C PHE A 226 -12.61 -10.77 -3.38
N GLU A 227 -13.00 -10.76 -4.66
CA GLU A 227 -14.34 -11.15 -5.13
C GLU A 227 -14.67 -12.60 -4.77
N GLN A 228 -13.75 -13.54 -5.05
CA GLN A 228 -13.92 -14.96 -4.73
C GLN A 228 -14.09 -15.22 -3.23
N ASN A 229 -13.48 -14.40 -2.38
CA ASN A 229 -13.52 -14.52 -0.93
C ASN A 229 -14.54 -13.58 -0.27
N HIS A 230 -15.44 -12.96 -1.05
CA HIS A 230 -16.53 -12.13 -0.55
C HIS A 230 -16.09 -10.98 0.37
N VAL A 231 -14.90 -10.42 0.11
CA VAL A 231 -14.40 -9.21 0.80
C VAL A 231 -15.44 -8.10 0.70
N LYS A 232 -15.73 -7.40 1.79
CA LYS A 232 -16.75 -6.32 1.80
C LYS A 232 -16.16 -4.94 1.59
N LEU A 233 -14.91 -4.76 2.01
CA LEU A 233 -14.19 -3.49 1.92
C LEU A 233 -12.72 -3.77 1.59
N SER A 234 -12.19 -3.03 0.63
CA SER A 234 -10.77 -3.03 0.30
C SER A 234 -10.22 -1.61 0.31
N LEU A 235 -9.18 -1.39 1.10
CA LEU A 235 -8.51 -0.11 1.24
C LEU A 235 -7.12 -0.21 0.62
N SER A 236 -6.73 0.80 -0.17
CA SER A 236 -5.45 0.85 -0.89
C SER A 236 -4.75 2.20 -0.80
N GLY A 237 -3.45 2.21 -1.08
CA GLY A 237 -2.57 3.39 -1.17
C GLY A 237 -1.90 3.52 -2.54
N HIS A 238 -0.61 3.91 -2.57
CA HIS A 238 0.33 3.94 -3.70
C HIS A 238 0.09 5.02 -4.76
N SER A 239 -1.12 5.11 -5.30
CA SER A 239 -1.32 5.86 -6.56
C SER A 239 -1.31 7.38 -6.42
N HIS A 240 -1.42 7.90 -5.19
CA HIS A 240 -1.62 9.33 -4.90
C HIS A 240 -2.86 9.89 -5.62
N MET A 241 -3.84 9.02 -5.89
CA MET A 241 -5.11 9.36 -6.53
C MET A 241 -6.27 8.89 -5.64
N PRO A 242 -6.57 9.60 -4.52
CA PRO A 242 -7.72 9.30 -3.69
C PRO A 242 -8.99 9.15 -4.52
N ASN A 243 -9.61 7.98 -4.39
CA ASN A 243 -10.75 7.58 -5.19
C ASN A 243 -11.53 6.46 -4.53
N ASN A 244 -12.77 6.24 -4.96
CA ASN A 244 -13.59 5.14 -4.49
C ASN A 244 -14.42 4.55 -5.63
N VAL A 245 -14.61 3.24 -5.62
CA VAL A 245 -15.47 2.52 -6.56
C VAL A 245 -16.19 1.38 -5.85
N VAL A 246 -17.39 1.03 -6.31
CA VAL A 246 -18.08 -0.18 -5.88
C VAL A 246 -18.14 -1.15 -7.06
N GLU A 247 -17.68 -2.37 -6.86
CA GLU A 247 -17.65 -3.40 -7.89
C GLU A 247 -17.93 -4.77 -7.25
N ASN A 248 -18.86 -5.53 -7.84
CA ASN A 248 -19.20 -6.89 -7.40
C ASN A 248 -19.50 -7.02 -5.90
N GLY A 249 -20.16 -5.99 -5.33
CA GLY A 249 -20.53 -5.95 -3.92
C GLY A 249 -19.39 -5.58 -2.96
N ILE A 250 -18.22 -5.20 -3.48
CA ILE A 250 -17.05 -4.78 -2.71
C ILE A 250 -16.89 -3.27 -2.85
N ARG A 251 -16.68 -2.59 -1.72
CA ARG A 251 -16.29 -1.18 -1.70
C ARG A 251 -14.77 -1.08 -1.76
N TYR A 252 -14.25 -0.45 -2.80
CA TYR A 252 -12.82 -0.17 -2.96
C TYR A 252 -12.55 1.30 -2.70
N ARG A 253 -11.53 1.61 -1.90
CA ARG A 253 -11.07 2.99 -1.68
C ARG A 253 -9.56 3.08 -1.79
N ASN A 254 -9.08 4.13 -2.44
CA ASN A 254 -7.69 4.58 -2.35
C ASN A 254 -7.63 5.77 -1.38
N LEU A 255 -6.72 5.71 -0.41
CA LEU A 255 -6.57 6.67 0.69
C LEU A 255 -5.21 7.40 0.66
N SER A 256 -4.51 7.37 -0.49
CA SER A 256 -3.15 7.92 -0.59
C SER A 256 -3.11 9.42 -0.29
N LEU A 257 -2.31 9.82 0.70
CA LEU A 257 -2.00 11.24 0.91
C LEU A 257 -1.09 11.76 -0.20
N GLY A 258 0.08 11.15 -0.35
CA GLY A 258 1.07 11.49 -1.37
C GLY A 258 1.96 12.67 -1.01
N TYR A 259 2.52 13.34 -2.01
CA TYR A 259 3.40 14.49 -1.80
C TYR A 259 2.64 15.80 -1.64
N ASP A 260 3.15 16.71 -0.83
CA ASP A 260 2.57 18.03 -0.53
C ASP A 260 2.10 18.82 -1.77
N PHE A 261 2.87 18.80 -2.85
CA PHE A 261 2.52 19.48 -4.11
C PHE A 261 1.33 18.85 -4.85
N GLN A 262 0.85 17.69 -4.40
CA GLN A 262 -0.33 16.99 -4.92
C GLN A 262 -1.57 17.20 -4.04
N TRP A 263 -1.41 17.77 -2.84
CA TRP A 263 -2.49 17.99 -1.89
C TRP A 263 -3.39 19.16 -2.31
N GLN A 264 -4.60 19.22 -1.77
CA GLN A 264 -5.50 20.35 -2.03
C GLN A 264 -5.05 21.59 -1.25
N ASN A 265 -4.58 21.39 -0.01
CA ASN A 265 -4.00 22.41 0.84
C ASN A 265 -2.64 21.97 1.41
N PRO A 266 -1.51 22.33 0.76
CA PRO A 266 -0.17 22.04 1.28
C PRO A 266 0.13 22.72 2.63
N GLY A 267 -0.68 23.68 3.09
CA GLY A 267 -0.49 24.29 4.41
C GLY A 267 -1.00 23.45 5.59
N ASP A 268 -1.74 22.37 5.32
CA ASP A 268 -2.57 21.69 6.31
C ASP A 268 -2.53 20.16 6.17
N ALA A 269 -1.45 19.55 6.67
CA ALA A 269 -1.29 18.10 6.65
C ALA A 269 -2.38 17.36 7.44
N LEU A 270 -2.85 17.94 8.55
CA LEU A 270 -3.92 17.35 9.35
C LEU A 270 -5.23 17.29 8.55
N GLY A 271 -5.66 18.42 8.00
CA GLY A 271 -6.88 18.48 7.18
C GLY A 271 -6.80 17.62 5.92
N GLU A 272 -5.64 17.50 5.29
CA GLU A 272 -5.44 16.60 4.14
C GLU A 272 -5.56 15.12 4.54
N LEU A 273 -4.98 14.73 5.68
CA LEU A 273 -5.13 13.38 6.22
C LEU A 273 -6.57 13.09 6.62
N GLU A 274 -7.26 14.01 7.30
CA GLU A 274 -8.69 13.88 7.62
C GLU A 274 -9.55 13.68 6.37
N ARG A 275 -9.23 14.39 5.29
CA ARG A 275 -9.94 14.30 4.01
C ARG A 275 -9.80 12.93 3.35
N VAL A 276 -8.63 12.29 3.42
CA VAL A 276 -8.36 11.01 2.74
C VAL A 276 -8.55 9.79 3.64
N MET A 277 -8.44 9.96 4.97
CA MET A 277 -8.56 8.87 5.94
C MET A 277 -9.87 8.10 5.77
N TYR A 278 -9.81 6.80 6.04
CA TYR A 278 -10.99 5.99 6.31
C TYR A 278 -11.04 5.67 7.81
N VAL A 279 -12.22 5.81 8.42
CA VAL A 279 -12.47 5.31 9.78
C VAL A 279 -13.48 4.18 9.68
N LEU A 280 -13.08 2.99 10.11
CA LEU A 280 -14.00 1.88 10.33
C LEU A 280 -14.57 2.01 11.74
N GLU A 281 -15.89 2.17 11.83
CA GLU A 281 -16.61 2.16 13.09
C GLU A 281 -17.28 0.78 13.23
N ASP A 282 -16.85 0.01 14.22
CA ASP A 282 -17.47 -1.26 14.60
C ASP A 282 -18.11 -1.10 15.97
N GLU A 283 -19.38 -0.69 15.96
CA GLU A 283 -20.19 -0.56 17.18
C GLU A 283 -20.65 -1.96 17.62
N SER A 284 -20.43 -2.28 18.90
CA SER A 284 -20.91 -3.49 19.56
C SER A 284 -22.36 -3.34 20.01
#